data_AF-A0A812QHY9-F1
#
_entry.id   AF-A0A812QHY9-F1
#
_cell.length_a   1.000
_cell.length_b   1.000
_cell.length_c   1.000
_cell.angle_alpha   90.00
_cell.angle_beta   90.00
_cell.angle_gamma   90.00
#
_symmetry.space_group_name_H-M   'P 1'
#
loop_
_entity.id
_entity.type
_entity.pdbx_description
1 polymer ?
#
loop_
_entity_poly.entity_id
_entity_poly.type
_entity_poly.pdbx_seq_one_letter_code
_entity_poly.pdbx_strand_id
1 'polypeptide(L)'
;MRDLSTAAGTGSIALLTCDVDFMDAIQRLHLGSSILVLIPSRAFNVIRAYQDAGVRVLEVPVQQNSPRVRAMLEDGTGHVQFADPYISFDGHHEARLCQSFLKDLDFYKEEESQEYLIHAAAKFWHRNAKGPLTVFPQQCATLEVCRLAEADRSRAWQKYTKELAFLIPKSAHPSPSSQLRRKYGNAAASAIHRGGGPFILEDSSHMVRSALRRLGYLDKYMNNDFDEAMFVFVNVSNNTYKLRKQLDALPRAADQSKDVAEAKT
;
A
#
# COMPACT_ATOMS: atom_id res chain seq x y z
N MET A 1 37.19 -7.94 -31.39
CA MET A 1 36.14 -6.96 -31.73
C MET A 1 36.27 -6.68 -33.22
N ARG A 2 35.23 -6.95 -34.02
CA ARG A 2 35.22 -6.61 -35.44
C ARG A 2 34.72 -5.18 -35.58
N ASP A 3 35.48 -4.34 -36.25
CA ASP A 3 35.06 -2.99 -36.66
C ASP A 3 33.86 -3.13 -37.60
N LEU A 4 32.73 -2.55 -37.20
CA LEU A 4 31.50 -2.45 -38.00
C LEU A 4 31.50 -1.16 -38.85
N SER A 5 32.68 -0.74 -39.33
CA SER A 5 32.76 0.38 -40.25
C SER A 5 32.38 -0.09 -41.66
N THR A 6 31.65 0.78 -42.37
CA THR A 6 31.29 0.69 -43.79
C THR A 6 30.09 -0.18 -44.18
N ALA A 7 28.89 0.21 -43.73
CA ALA A 7 27.71 0.19 -44.59
C ALA A 7 26.99 1.53 -44.45
N ALA A 8 26.95 2.33 -45.52
CA ALA A 8 26.30 3.65 -45.58
C ALA A 8 24.77 3.54 -45.63
N GLY A 9 24.19 2.71 -44.76
CA GLY A 9 22.77 2.68 -44.48
C GLY A 9 22.52 3.44 -43.18
N THR A 10 21.53 4.32 -43.15
CA THR A 10 20.97 4.89 -41.93
C THR A 10 20.31 3.77 -41.11
N GLY A 11 21.15 3.00 -40.42
CA GLY A 11 20.71 1.94 -39.52
C GLY A 11 19.91 2.55 -38.37
N SER A 12 18.77 1.94 -38.06
CA SER A 12 18.01 2.27 -36.86
C SER A 12 18.17 1.14 -35.86
N ILE A 13 18.54 1.47 -34.63
CA ILE A 13 18.71 0.52 -33.53
C ILE A 13 17.62 0.82 -32.50
N ALA A 14 16.82 -0.19 -32.15
CA ALA A 14 15.92 -0.13 -31.02
C ALA A 14 16.48 -0.97 -29.87
N LEU A 15 16.65 -0.38 -28.69
CA LEU A 15 17.12 -1.07 -27.49
C LEU A 15 16.00 -1.10 -26.43
N LEU A 16 15.67 -2.28 -25.91
CA LEU A 16 14.81 -2.41 -24.72
C LEU A 16 15.69 -2.62 -23.49
N THR A 17 15.69 -1.68 -22.56
CA THR A 17 16.51 -1.75 -21.33
C THR A 17 15.75 -1.24 -20.09
N CYS A 18 16.19 -1.64 -18.90
CA CYS A 18 15.70 -1.13 -17.62
C CYS A 18 16.82 -0.61 -16.70
N ASP A 19 18.03 -0.42 -17.24
CA ASP A 19 19.22 0.08 -16.55
C ASP A 19 20.06 1.00 -17.46
N VAL A 20 21.16 1.53 -16.92
CA VAL A 20 22.05 2.49 -17.59
C VAL A 20 23.32 1.83 -18.15
N ASP A 21 23.47 0.51 -18.07
CA ASP A 21 24.74 -0.18 -18.38
C ASP A 21 25.11 -0.10 -19.88
N PHE A 22 24.13 0.17 -20.74
CA PHE A 22 24.32 0.32 -22.18
C PHE A 22 24.61 1.76 -22.62
N MET A 23 24.70 2.73 -21.68
CA MET A 23 24.90 4.14 -22.00
C MET A 23 26.17 4.39 -22.82
N ASP A 24 27.30 3.84 -22.38
CA ASP A 24 28.58 4.00 -23.08
C ASP A 24 28.56 3.40 -24.48
N ALA A 25 27.88 2.26 -24.66
CA ALA A 25 27.73 1.62 -25.96
C ALA A 25 26.86 2.47 -26.90
N ILE A 26 25.77 3.05 -26.39
CA ILE A 26 24.89 3.93 -27.15
C ILE A 26 25.61 5.20 -27.60
N GLN A 27 26.40 5.82 -26.72
CA GLN A 27 27.19 7.01 -27.07
C GLN A 27 28.19 6.73 -28.20
N ARG A 28 28.83 5.56 -28.21
CA ARG A 28 29.75 5.15 -29.29
C ARG A 28 29.03 4.88 -30.61
N LEU A 29 27.80 4.37 -30.57
CA LEU A 29 26.98 4.07 -31.75
C LEU A 29 26.27 5.31 -32.33
N HIS A 30 26.19 6.41 -31.57
CA HIS A 30 25.53 7.65 -31.98
C HIS A 30 26.22 8.37 -33.16
N LEU A 31 27.38 7.88 -33.62
CA LEU A 31 28.18 8.45 -34.70
C LEU A 31 27.62 8.20 -36.12
N GLY A 32 26.46 7.55 -36.28
CA GLY A 32 25.84 7.37 -37.60
C GLY A 32 24.52 6.58 -37.66
N SER A 33 23.96 6.19 -36.53
CA SER A 33 22.70 5.44 -36.45
C SER A 33 21.66 6.17 -35.61
N SER A 34 20.38 6.03 -35.97
CA SER A 34 19.26 6.51 -35.14
C SER A 34 18.99 5.50 -34.04
N ILE A 35 19.06 5.91 -32.77
CA ILE A 35 18.86 5.03 -31.62
C ILE A 35 17.57 5.38 -30.91
N LEU A 36 16.68 4.40 -30.74
CA LEU A 36 15.46 4.48 -29.94
C LEU A 36 15.58 3.55 -28.74
N VAL A 37 15.45 4.08 -27.53
CA VAL A 37 15.48 3.27 -26.31
C VAL A 37 14.06 3.11 -25.77
N LEU A 38 13.59 1.87 -25.71
CA LEU A 38 12.34 1.46 -25.10
C LEU A 38 12.60 1.21 -23.61
N ILE A 39 11.93 1.95 -22.73
CA ILE A 39 12.15 1.85 -21.27
C ILE A 39 10.80 1.71 -20.58
N PRO A 40 10.62 0.78 -19.63
CA PRO A 40 9.45 0.74 -18.76
C PRO A 40 9.15 2.12 -18.15
N SER A 41 7.92 2.63 -18.31
CA SER A 41 7.54 3.99 -17.86
C SER A 41 7.79 4.29 -16.37
N ARG A 42 7.96 3.26 -15.55
CA ARG A 42 8.30 3.37 -14.12
C ARG A 42 9.78 3.60 -13.83
N ALA A 43 10.67 3.49 -14.81
CA ALA A 43 12.12 3.59 -14.61
C ALA A 43 12.60 5.05 -14.80
N PHE A 44 12.01 5.98 -14.05
CA PHE A 44 12.21 7.43 -14.20
C PHE A 44 13.68 7.85 -14.23
N ASN A 45 14.50 7.30 -13.33
CA ASN A 45 15.92 7.62 -13.26
C ASN A 45 16.68 7.17 -14.52
N VAL A 46 16.30 6.03 -15.10
CA VAL A 46 16.91 5.48 -16.32
C VAL A 46 16.44 6.27 -17.54
N ILE A 47 15.14 6.57 -17.62
CA ILE A 47 14.56 7.45 -18.66
C ILE A 47 15.30 8.78 -18.70
N ARG A 48 15.44 9.44 -17.54
CA ARG A 48 16.15 10.70 -17.41
C ARG A 48 17.62 10.58 -17.82
N ALA A 49 18.33 9.55 -17.40
CA ALA A 49 19.72 9.35 -17.77
C ALA A 49 19.93 9.25 -19.30
N TYR A 50 19.07 8.50 -20.00
CA TYR A 50 19.14 8.42 -21.47
C TYR A 50 18.72 9.74 -22.16
N GLN A 51 17.70 10.41 -21.64
CA GLN A 51 17.25 11.72 -22.17
C GLN A 51 18.33 12.80 -21.99
N ASP A 52 18.97 12.86 -20.82
CA ASP A 52 20.07 13.79 -20.51
C ASP A 52 21.29 13.56 -21.43
N ALA A 53 21.47 12.33 -21.91
CA ALA A 53 22.49 11.97 -22.91
C ALA A 53 22.05 12.21 -24.38
N GLY A 54 20.89 12.85 -24.60
CA GLY A 54 20.37 13.17 -25.94
C GLY A 54 19.76 11.99 -26.69
N VAL A 55 19.50 10.86 -26.00
CA VAL A 55 18.95 9.66 -26.63
C VAL A 55 17.43 9.72 -26.66
N ARG A 56 16.82 9.36 -27.79
CA ARG A 56 15.36 9.28 -27.91
C ARG A 56 14.83 8.09 -27.11
N VAL A 57 14.01 8.38 -26.11
CA VAL A 57 13.35 7.36 -25.28
C VAL A 57 11.87 7.24 -25.68
N LEU A 58 11.40 6.01 -25.86
CA LEU A 58 9.98 5.68 -25.90
C LEU A 58 9.62 4.91 -24.64
N GLU A 59 8.80 5.53 -23.79
CA GLU A 59 8.30 4.89 -22.59
C GLU A 59 7.33 3.77 -22.97
N VAL A 60 7.62 2.57 -22.47
CA VAL A 60 6.76 1.40 -22.63
C VAL A 60 5.84 1.35 -21.42
N PRO A 61 4.51 1.45 -21.61
CA PRO A 61 3.56 1.25 -20.52
C PRO A 61 3.78 -0.13 -19.93
N VAL A 62 4.20 -0.18 -18.66
CA VAL A 62 4.24 -1.44 -17.94
C VAL A 62 2.80 -1.81 -17.66
N GLN A 63 2.35 -3.00 -18.09
CA GLN A 63 1.10 -3.56 -17.59
C GLN A 63 1.19 -3.53 -16.06
N GLN A 64 0.47 -2.59 -15.46
CA GLN A 64 0.41 -2.53 -14.02
C GLN A 64 -0.20 -3.85 -13.57
N ASN A 65 0.48 -4.49 -12.64
CA ASN A 65 -0.03 -5.63 -11.90
C ASN A 65 -1.16 -5.13 -11.00
N SER A 66 -2.26 -4.74 -11.64
CA SER A 66 -3.40 -4.07 -11.05
C SER A 66 -4.09 -5.01 -10.07
N PRO A 67 -4.35 -4.56 -8.83
CA PRO A 67 -5.03 -5.38 -7.84
C PRO A 67 -6.34 -5.96 -8.39
N ARG A 68 -6.48 -7.29 -8.36
CA ARG A 68 -7.71 -8.03 -8.74
C ARG A 68 -8.53 -8.43 -7.51
N VAL A 69 -8.30 -7.72 -6.41
CA VAL A 69 -8.91 -7.99 -5.11
C VAL A 69 -9.52 -6.70 -4.59
N ARG A 70 -10.67 -6.83 -3.93
CA ARG A 70 -11.32 -5.76 -3.18
C ARG A 70 -11.53 -6.21 -1.74
N ALA A 71 -11.13 -5.35 -0.80
CA ALA A 71 -11.49 -5.50 0.59
C ALA A 71 -12.64 -4.54 0.88
N MET A 72 -13.78 -5.06 1.32
CA MET A 72 -14.99 -4.31 1.60
C MET A 72 -15.27 -4.32 3.10
N LEU A 73 -15.61 -3.15 3.64
CA LEU A 73 -15.95 -2.92 5.05
C LEU A 73 -17.44 -2.55 5.12
N GLU A 74 -18.20 -3.27 5.94
CA GLU A 74 -19.63 -3.11 6.17
C GLU A 74 -19.91 -3.37 7.66
N ASP A 75 -20.56 -2.41 8.33
CA ASP A 75 -20.93 -2.50 9.75
C ASP A 75 -19.77 -2.88 10.69
N GLY A 76 -18.55 -2.42 10.37
CA GLY A 76 -17.35 -2.66 11.19
C GLY A 76 -16.73 -4.06 11.01
N THR A 77 -17.31 -4.88 10.14
CA THR A 77 -16.73 -6.14 9.67
C THR A 77 -16.49 -6.06 8.17
N GLY A 78 -15.77 -6.99 7.59
CA GLY A 78 -15.48 -6.92 6.18
C GLY A 78 -15.12 -8.25 5.59
N HIS A 79 -15.12 -8.30 4.27
CA HIS A 79 -14.74 -9.46 3.51
C HIS A 79 -13.82 -9.06 2.35
N VAL A 80 -13.20 -10.07 1.74
CA VAL A 80 -12.33 -9.89 0.58
C VAL A 80 -12.88 -10.71 -0.56
N GLN A 81 -12.92 -10.13 -1.75
CA GLN A 81 -13.38 -10.80 -2.97
C GLN A 81 -12.49 -10.49 -4.16
N PHE A 82 -12.53 -11.36 -5.18
CA PHE A 82 -11.96 -11.06 -6.49
C PHE A 82 -12.82 -10.03 -7.22
N ALA A 83 -12.16 -9.19 -8.01
CA ALA A 83 -12.81 -8.18 -8.84
C ALA A 83 -11.95 -7.90 -10.08
N ASP A 84 -12.51 -7.09 -10.99
CA ASP A 84 -11.76 -6.63 -12.15
C ASP A 84 -10.49 -5.85 -11.75
N PRO A 85 -9.44 -5.92 -12.59
CA PRO A 85 -8.19 -5.21 -12.35
C PRO A 85 -8.44 -3.74 -12.04
N TYR A 86 -7.96 -3.30 -10.88
CA TYR A 86 -8.05 -1.89 -10.51
C TYR A 86 -7.07 -1.06 -11.34
N ILE A 87 -7.60 -0.10 -12.11
CA ILE A 87 -6.78 0.88 -12.80
C ILE A 87 -6.49 2.00 -11.81
N SER A 88 -5.23 2.13 -11.40
CA SER A 88 -4.81 3.24 -10.57
C SER A 88 -4.93 4.53 -11.38
N PHE A 89 -5.39 5.59 -10.73
CA PHE A 89 -5.39 6.94 -11.27
C PHE A 89 -4.53 7.83 -10.36
N ASP A 90 -4.13 9.00 -10.87
CA ASP A 90 -3.51 10.02 -10.03
C ASP A 90 -4.59 10.70 -9.20
N GLY A 91 -4.67 10.32 -7.91
CA GLY A 91 -5.65 10.83 -6.96
C GLY A 91 -5.11 11.90 -6.02
N HIS A 92 -4.08 12.65 -6.40
CA HIS A 92 -3.50 13.67 -5.52
C HIS A 92 -4.50 14.77 -5.15
N HIS A 93 -5.39 15.15 -6.06
CA HIS A 93 -6.40 16.17 -5.78
C HIS A 93 -7.43 15.66 -4.77
N GLU A 94 -7.98 14.48 -5.01
CA GLU A 94 -8.96 13.82 -4.16
C GLU A 94 -8.36 13.50 -2.79
N ALA A 95 -7.11 13.04 -2.72
CA ALA A 95 -6.44 12.84 -1.44
C ALA A 95 -6.41 14.12 -0.58
N ARG A 96 -6.11 15.28 -1.18
CA ARG A 96 -6.11 16.57 -0.46
C ARG A 96 -7.51 17.00 -0.01
N LEU A 97 -8.52 16.84 -0.88
CA LEU A 97 -9.90 17.16 -0.53
C LEU A 97 -10.41 16.27 0.60
N CYS A 98 -10.19 14.95 0.50
CA CYS A 98 -10.50 13.97 1.54
C CYS A 98 -9.83 14.33 2.86
N GLN A 99 -8.53 14.66 2.82
CA GLN A 99 -7.75 15.03 4.00
C GLN A 99 -8.33 16.27 4.68
N SER A 100 -8.60 17.34 3.94
CA SER A 100 -9.19 18.58 4.49
C SER A 100 -10.54 18.28 5.13
N PHE A 101 -11.41 17.57 4.43
CA PHE A 101 -12.75 17.21 4.91
C PHE A 101 -12.70 16.37 6.20
N LEU A 102 -11.81 15.37 6.26
CA LEU A 102 -11.67 14.52 7.44
C LEU A 102 -10.98 15.25 8.61
N LYS A 103 -10.13 16.23 8.34
CA LYS A 103 -9.52 17.10 9.36
C LYS A 103 -10.59 17.96 10.04
N ASP A 104 -11.51 18.54 9.28
CA ASP A 104 -12.60 19.38 9.82
C ASP A 104 -13.56 18.60 10.75
N LEU A 105 -13.61 17.28 10.57
CA LEU A 105 -14.42 16.34 11.36
C LEU A 105 -13.64 15.62 12.46
N ASP A 106 -12.39 16.01 12.70
CA ASP A 106 -11.49 15.47 13.73
C ASP A 106 -11.11 13.98 13.51
N PHE A 107 -11.29 13.43 12.30
CA PHE A 107 -10.89 12.05 11.95
C PHE A 107 -9.43 11.93 11.50
N TYR A 108 -8.82 13.05 11.09
CA TYR A 108 -7.44 13.10 10.57
C TYR A 108 -6.68 14.24 11.24
N LYS A 109 -5.46 13.98 11.72
CA LYS A 109 -4.63 14.99 12.38
C LYS A 109 -3.58 15.56 11.41
N GLU A 110 -3.11 16.77 11.66
CA GLU A 110 -2.14 17.45 10.79
C GLU A 110 -0.78 16.76 10.77
N GLU A 111 -0.40 16.12 11.87
CA GLU A 111 0.87 15.40 12.00
C GLU A 111 0.82 13.99 11.41
N GLU A 112 -0.35 13.49 11.00
CA GLU A 112 -0.50 12.15 10.46
C GLU A 112 0.04 12.07 9.02
N SER A 113 0.74 10.97 8.72
CA SER A 113 1.22 10.67 7.36
C SER A 113 0.03 10.38 6.42
N GLN A 114 0.18 10.72 5.14
CA GLN A 114 -0.84 10.46 4.11
C GLN A 114 -1.19 8.96 3.99
N GLU A 115 -0.27 8.07 4.40
CA GLU A 115 -0.51 6.62 4.43
C GLU A 115 -1.66 6.21 5.39
N TYR A 116 -1.99 7.06 6.35
CA TYR A 116 -3.07 6.84 7.32
C TYR A 116 -4.42 7.39 6.87
N LEU A 117 -4.50 8.08 5.72
CA LEU A 117 -5.76 8.64 5.22
C LEU A 117 -6.88 7.60 5.07
N ILE A 118 -6.52 6.37 4.68
CA ILE A 118 -7.48 5.24 4.62
C ILE A 118 -8.10 4.91 5.98
N HIS A 119 -7.35 5.07 7.08
CA HIS A 119 -7.84 4.79 8.42
C HIS A 119 -8.89 5.82 8.82
N ALA A 120 -8.60 7.11 8.58
CA ALA A 120 -9.56 8.19 8.81
C ALA A 120 -10.83 8.02 7.96
N ALA A 121 -10.68 7.72 6.67
CA ALA A 121 -11.79 7.46 5.75
C ALA A 121 -12.69 6.30 6.23
N ALA A 122 -12.09 5.17 6.60
CA ALA A 122 -12.84 4.00 7.08
C ALA A 122 -13.59 4.29 8.39
N LYS A 123 -12.93 4.98 9.35
CA LYS A 123 -13.55 5.38 10.62
C LYS A 123 -14.71 6.34 10.40
N PHE A 124 -14.54 7.35 9.55
CA PHE A 124 -15.59 8.30 9.18
C PHE A 124 -16.80 7.60 8.57
N TRP A 125 -16.56 6.71 7.60
CA TRP A 125 -17.60 6.00 6.88
C TRP A 125 -18.44 5.12 7.79
N HIS A 126 -17.76 4.38 8.68
CA HIS A 126 -18.40 3.55 9.69
C HIS A 126 -19.20 4.38 10.70
N ARG A 127 -18.59 5.45 11.25
CA ARG A 127 -19.25 6.31 12.24
C ARG A 127 -20.52 6.96 11.69
N ASN A 128 -20.54 7.30 10.41
CA ASN A 128 -21.66 7.96 9.76
C ASN A 128 -22.61 6.97 9.04
N ALA A 129 -22.47 5.65 9.28
CA ALA A 129 -23.35 4.59 8.74
C ALA A 129 -23.63 4.73 7.23
N LYS A 130 -22.57 4.89 6.44
CA LYS A 130 -22.67 5.15 4.98
C LYS A 130 -22.79 3.88 4.14
N GLY A 131 -23.08 2.75 4.76
CA GLY A 131 -23.14 1.44 4.10
C GLY A 131 -21.76 0.88 3.77
N PRO A 132 -21.65 -0.04 2.79
CA PRO A 132 -20.39 -0.68 2.43
C PRO A 132 -19.34 0.31 1.90
N LEU A 133 -18.07 0.08 2.24
CA LEU A 133 -16.92 0.84 1.74
C LEU A 133 -15.85 -0.09 1.19
N THR A 134 -15.35 0.18 -0.01
CA THR A 134 -14.15 -0.49 -0.53
C THR A 134 -12.90 0.17 0.04
N VAL A 135 -12.20 -0.52 0.94
CA VAL A 135 -10.98 -0.01 1.62
C VAL A 135 -9.67 -0.51 0.99
N PHE A 136 -9.74 -1.45 0.06
CA PHE A 136 -8.62 -1.83 -0.80
C PHE A 136 -9.07 -2.02 -2.25
N PRO A 137 -8.38 -1.42 -3.24
CA PRO A 137 -7.27 -0.46 -3.10
C PRO A 137 -7.66 0.81 -2.32
N GLN A 138 -6.69 1.42 -1.63
CA GLN A 138 -6.95 2.50 -0.66
C GLN A 138 -7.61 3.72 -1.31
N GLN A 139 -7.26 3.98 -2.57
CA GLN A 139 -7.81 5.08 -3.37
C GLN A 139 -9.34 5.00 -3.53
N CYS A 140 -9.93 3.80 -3.50
CA CYS A 140 -11.37 3.64 -3.59
C CYS A 140 -12.08 4.34 -2.43
N ALA A 141 -11.64 4.12 -1.19
CA ALA A 141 -12.25 4.77 -0.04
C ALA A 141 -12.07 6.29 -0.06
N THR A 142 -10.89 6.77 -0.45
CA THR A 142 -10.61 8.20 -0.60
C THR A 142 -11.57 8.85 -1.59
N LEU A 143 -11.78 8.22 -2.76
CA LEU A 143 -12.73 8.73 -3.76
C LEU A 143 -14.15 8.80 -3.23
N GLU A 144 -14.62 7.75 -2.55
CA GLU A 144 -15.98 7.71 -2.02
C GLU A 144 -16.20 8.82 -0.98
N VAL A 145 -15.21 9.07 -0.11
CA VAL A 145 -15.26 10.18 0.84
C VAL A 145 -15.26 11.53 0.12
N CYS A 146 -14.43 11.72 -0.91
CA CYS A 146 -14.41 12.97 -1.69
C CYS A 146 -15.76 13.26 -2.34
N ARG A 147 -16.32 12.27 -3.05
CA ARG A 147 -17.62 12.40 -3.70
C ARG A 147 -18.70 12.78 -2.70
N LEU A 148 -18.68 12.17 -1.52
CA LEU A 148 -19.62 12.49 -0.45
C LEU A 148 -19.44 13.92 0.08
N ALA A 149 -18.20 14.34 0.30
CA ALA A 149 -17.87 15.69 0.77
C ALA A 149 -18.31 16.79 -0.22
N GLU A 150 -18.20 16.51 -1.52
CA GLU A 150 -18.65 17.42 -2.58
C GLU A 150 -20.17 17.47 -2.71
N ALA A 151 -20.83 16.32 -2.63
CA ALA A 151 -22.27 16.20 -2.86
C ALA A 151 -23.13 16.77 -1.71
N ASP A 152 -22.68 16.67 -0.46
CA ASP A 152 -23.54 16.92 0.71
C ASP A 152 -22.86 17.84 1.75
N ARG A 153 -22.68 19.11 1.36
CA ARG A 153 -22.13 20.16 2.24
C ARG A 153 -23.09 20.62 3.34
N SER A 154 -24.39 20.35 3.18
CA SER A 154 -25.43 20.82 4.09
C SER A 154 -25.67 19.91 5.30
N ARG A 155 -25.17 18.68 5.27
CA ARG A 155 -25.47 17.68 6.30
C ARG A 155 -24.56 17.82 7.50
N ALA A 156 -25.15 17.70 8.69
CA ALA A 156 -24.42 17.58 9.93
C ALA A 156 -23.77 16.20 10.03
N TRP A 157 -22.48 16.12 9.69
CA TRP A 157 -21.68 14.92 9.88
C TRP A 157 -21.32 14.72 11.35
N GLN A 158 -21.30 13.47 11.81
CA GLN A 158 -20.80 13.17 13.14
C GLN A 158 -19.28 13.36 13.17
N LYS A 159 -18.80 14.19 14.10
CA LYS A 159 -17.38 14.34 14.42
C LYS A 159 -16.82 13.07 15.07
N TYR A 160 -15.50 12.93 15.03
CA TYR A 160 -14.81 11.85 15.72
C TYR A 160 -14.88 12.05 17.24
N THR A 161 -15.53 11.12 17.95
CA THR A 161 -15.70 11.19 19.42
C THR A 161 -15.31 9.92 20.15
N LYS A 162 -15.07 8.82 19.43
CA LYS A 162 -14.74 7.51 19.99
C LYS A 162 -13.44 7.04 19.40
N GLU A 163 -12.62 6.40 20.23
CA GLU A 163 -11.40 5.75 19.76
C GLU A 163 -11.77 4.49 18.98
N LEU A 164 -11.60 4.56 17.66
CA LEU A 164 -11.81 3.44 16.75
C LEU A 164 -10.46 2.97 16.21
N ALA A 165 -10.25 1.65 16.15
CA ALA A 165 -9.12 1.03 15.48
C ALA A 165 -9.58 0.40 14.17
N PHE A 166 -9.06 0.87 13.03
CA PHE A 166 -9.28 0.23 11.73
C PHE A 166 -8.11 -0.71 11.42
N LEU A 167 -8.42 -1.94 11.03
CA LEU A 167 -7.44 -2.97 10.69
C LEU A 167 -7.73 -3.54 9.31
N ILE A 168 -6.66 -3.71 8.52
CA ILE A 168 -6.67 -4.49 7.28
C ILE A 168 -5.66 -5.64 7.39
N PRO A 169 -6.13 -6.87 7.66
CA PRO A 169 -5.24 -8.02 7.82
C PRO A 169 -4.39 -8.26 6.56
N LYS A 170 -3.11 -8.63 6.77
CA LYS A 170 -2.18 -8.98 5.70
C LYS A 170 -1.43 -10.24 6.11
N SER A 171 -1.44 -11.26 5.26
CA SER A 171 -0.63 -12.46 5.50
C SER A 171 0.86 -12.14 5.36
N ALA A 172 1.70 -12.62 6.27
CA ALA A 172 3.14 -12.61 6.15
C ALA A 172 3.60 -13.74 5.20
N HIS A 173 3.41 -13.57 3.89
CA HIS A 173 3.91 -14.53 2.92
C HIS A 173 5.07 -13.94 2.10
N PRO A 174 6.02 -14.79 1.67
CA PRO A 174 7.12 -14.37 0.81
C PRO A 174 6.61 -13.87 -0.54
N SER A 175 7.53 -13.24 -1.28
CA SER A 175 7.30 -12.71 -2.63
C SER A 175 6.42 -13.65 -3.47
N PRO A 176 5.31 -13.16 -4.05
CA PRO A 176 4.36 -14.00 -4.73
C PRO A 176 4.98 -14.65 -5.97
N SER A 177 4.69 -15.95 -6.17
CA SER A 177 5.01 -16.65 -7.41
C SER A 177 4.35 -15.95 -8.61
N SER A 178 4.85 -16.23 -9.82
CA SER A 178 4.25 -15.71 -11.07
C SER A 178 2.76 -16.08 -11.17
N GLN A 179 2.39 -17.29 -10.76
CA GLN A 179 1.00 -17.75 -10.73
C GLN A 179 0.14 -16.91 -9.76
N LEU A 180 0.66 -16.59 -8.57
CA LEU A 180 -0.04 -15.74 -7.62
C LEU A 180 -0.17 -14.30 -8.13
N ARG A 181 0.86 -13.75 -8.76
CA ARG A 181 0.76 -12.43 -9.42
C ARG A 181 -0.31 -12.42 -10.50
N ARG A 182 -0.39 -13.44 -11.34
CA ARG A 182 -1.46 -13.56 -12.35
C ARG A 182 -2.85 -13.64 -11.72
N LYS A 183 -3.00 -14.36 -10.61
CA LYS A 183 -4.29 -14.53 -9.90
C LYS A 183 -4.74 -13.26 -9.18
N TYR A 184 -3.86 -12.65 -8.39
CA TYR A 184 -4.21 -11.53 -7.50
C TYR A 184 -3.90 -10.15 -8.08
N GLY A 185 -3.19 -10.09 -9.21
CA GLY A 185 -2.60 -8.87 -9.75
C GLY A 185 -1.24 -8.60 -9.12
N ASN A 186 -1.18 -8.43 -7.79
CA ASN A 186 0.07 -8.11 -7.10
C ASN A 186 0.18 -8.76 -5.70
N ALA A 187 1.35 -8.54 -5.07
CA ALA A 187 1.67 -9.06 -3.74
C ALA A 187 0.72 -8.54 -2.65
N ALA A 188 0.40 -7.24 -2.67
CA ALA A 188 -0.47 -6.62 -1.67
C ALA A 188 -1.89 -7.22 -1.70
N ALA A 189 -2.47 -7.36 -2.90
CA ALA A 189 -3.76 -8.01 -3.12
C ALA A 189 -3.77 -9.46 -2.64
N SER A 190 -2.71 -10.22 -2.93
CA SER A 190 -2.56 -11.60 -2.43
C SER A 190 -2.47 -11.64 -0.91
N ALA A 191 -1.74 -10.71 -0.29
CA ALA A 191 -1.56 -10.67 1.16
C ALA A 191 -2.87 -10.31 1.88
N ILE A 192 -3.65 -9.38 1.34
CA ILE A 192 -4.95 -8.98 1.89
C ILE A 192 -5.97 -10.11 1.75
N HIS A 193 -6.09 -10.72 0.57
CA HIS A 193 -7.02 -11.84 0.37
C HIS A 193 -6.73 -13.02 1.30
N ARG A 194 -5.46 -13.29 1.61
CA ARG A 194 -5.10 -14.36 2.55
C ARG A 194 -5.21 -13.95 4.01
N GLY A 195 -4.98 -12.67 4.31
CA GLY A 195 -5.06 -12.13 5.67
C GLY A 195 -6.50 -12.08 6.19
N GLY A 196 -7.48 -11.91 5.30
CA GLY A 196 -8.89 -11.81 5.66
C GLY A 196 -9.46 -10.40 5.49
N GLY A 197 -10.73 -10.25 5.84
CA GLY A 197 -11.48 -9.02 5.68
C GLY A 197 -11.04 -7.89 6.60
N PRO A 198 -11.22 -6.63 6.19
CA PRO A 198 -10.97 -5.47 7.04
C PRO A 198 -11.98 -5.42 8.18
N PHE A 199 -11.64 -4.72 9.26
CA PHE A 199 -12.58 -4.52 10.35
C PHE A 199 -12.27 -3.27 11.17
N ILE A 200 -13.26 -2.84 11.94
CA ILE A 200 -13.14 -1.79 12.95
C ILE A 200 -13.40 -2.39 14.32
N LEU A 201 -12.61 -1.96 15.31
CA LEU A 201 -12.84 -2.22 16.72
C LEU A 201 -13.07 -0.89 17.44
N GLU A 202 -13.97 -0.90 18.41
CA GLU A 202 -14.06 0.18 19.39
C GLU A 202 -13.00 -0.05 20.48
N ASP A 203 -12.45 1.05 20.99
CA ASP A 203 -11.59 0.99 22.16
C ASP A 203 -12.33 0.38 23.35
N SER A 204 -11.64 -0.54 24.01
CA SER A 204 -12.13 -1.30 25.16
C SER A 204 -11.00 -2.12 25.76
N SER A 205 -11.18 -2.56 27.01
CA SER A 205 -10.26 -3.50 27.69
C SER A 205 -10.11 -4.85 26.96
N HIS A 206 -10.96 -5.14 25.97
CA HIS A 206 -10.94 -6.36 25.17
C HIS A 206 -10.55 -6.11 23.71
N MET A 207 -10.17 -4.88 23.33
CA MET A 207 -9.84 -4.52 21.95
C MET A 207 -8.69 -5.38 21.43
N VAL A 208 -7.59 -5.50 22.17
CA VAL A 208 -6.41 -6.30 21.77
C VAL A 208 -6.78 -7.77 21.59
N ARG A 209 -7.51 -8.36 22.55
CA ARG A 209 -7.99 -9.75 22.48
C ARG A 209 -8.89 -9.97 21.26
N SER A 210 -9.74 -9.00 20.93
CA SER A 210 -10.62 -9.04 19.77
C SER A 210 -9.83 -8.92 18.46
N ALA A 211 -8.81 -8.08 18.43
CA ALA A 211 -7.90 -7.95 17.28
C ALA A 211 -7.16 -9.26 17.02
N LEU A 212 -6.53 -9.86 18.03
CA LEU A 212 -5.82 -11.14 17.89
C LEU A 212 -6.73 -12.27 17.40
N ARG A 213 -7.98 -12.31 17.87
CA ARG A 213 -8.97 -13.27 17.38
C ARG A 213 -9.30 -13.09 15.91
N ARG A 214 -9.60 -11.85 15.49
CA ARG A 214 -9.90 -11.56 14.09
C ARG A 214 -8.70 -11.75 13.16
N LEU A 215 -7.49 -11.61 13.68
CA LEU A 215 -6.24 -11.87 12.96
C LEU A 215 -5.85 -13.36 12.94
N GLY A 216 -6.56 -14.23 13.69
CA GLY A 216 -6.30 -15.67 13.73
C GLY A 216 -5.14 -16.09 14.63
N TYR A 217 -4.66 -15.23 15.53
CA TYR A 217 -3.63 -15.58 16.51
C TYR A 217 -4.21 -16.20 17.78
N LEU A 218 -5.47 -15.90 18.10
CA LEU A 218 -6.18 -16.37 19.28
C LEU A 218 -7.51 -17.00 18.86
N ASP A 219 -7.80 -18.22 19.29
CA ASP A 219 -9.07 -18.90 19.02
C ASP A 219 -9.53 -19.71 20.25
N LYS A 220 -10.57 -20.53 20.09
CA LYS A 220 -11.15 -21.32 21.20
C LYS A 220 -10.59 -22.75 21.30
N TYR A 221 -9.93 -23.24 20.25
CA TYR A 221 -9.67 -24.65 20.04
C TYR A 221 -8.18 -24.98 19.94
N MET A 222 -7.40 -24.20 19.19
CA MET A 222 -5.98 -24.42 18.93
C MET A 222 -5.08 -23.54 19.79
N ASN A 223 -5.38 -22.25 19.92
CA ASN A 223 -4.62 -21.34 20.77
C ASN A 223 -5.57 -20.44 21.58
N ASN A 224 -5.84 -20.78 22.83
CA ASN A 224 -6.69 -20.00 23.72
C ASN A 224 -5.92 -19.16 24.75
N ASP A 225 -4.59 -19.28 24.77
CA ASP A 225 -3.70 -18.52 25.65
C ASP A 225 -3.44 -17.14 25.04
N PHE A 226 -3.81 -16.10 25.80
CA PHE A 226 -3.66 -14.72 25.36
C PHE A 226 -2.20 -14.27 25.29
N ASP A 227 -1.37 -14.72 26.23
CA ASP A 227 0.04 -14.34 26.29
C ASP A 227 0.82 -15.03 25.17
N GLU A 228 0.50 -16.31 24.88
CA GLU A 228 1.04 -17.02 23.71
C GLU A 228 0.65 -16.32 22.41
N ALA A 229 -0.64 -15.98 22.22
CA ALA A 229 -1.10 -15.28 21.02
C ALA A 229 -0.38 -13.92 20.82
N MET A 230 -0.19 -13.15 21.90
CA MET A 230 0.59 -11.91 21.88
C MET A 230 2.05 -12.17 21.50
N PHE A 231 2.69 -13.20 22.09
CA PHE A 231 4.06 -13.56 21.80
C PHE A 231 4.24 -13.95 20.34
N VAL A 232 3.34 -14.78 19.79
CA VAL A 232 3.37 -15.16 18.37
C VAL A 232 3.19 -13.93 17.47
N PHE A 233 2.22 -13.06 17.77
CA PHE A 233 1.99 -11.83 17.01
C PHE A 233 3.23 -10.93 16.95
N VAL A 234 3.89 -10.71 18.10
CA VAL A 234 5.07 -9.84 18.20
C VAL A 234 6.28 -10.44 17.48
N ASN A 235 6.42 -11.77 17.44
CA ASN A 235 7.57 -12.46 16.83
C ASN A 235 7.43 -12.70 15.31
N VAL A 236 6.31 -12.34 14.68
CA VAL A 236 6.25 -12.32 13.21
C VAL A 236 7.21 -11.26 12.68
N SER A 237 8.15 -11.63 11.79
CA SER A 237 9.28 -10.77 11.38
C SER A 237 8.89 -9.33 11.03
N ASN A 238 7.80 -9.15 10.27
CA ASN A 238 7.29 -7.82 9.90
C ASN A 238 6.75 -7.06 11.11
N ASN A 239 6.02 -7.72 12.00
CA ASN A 239 5.49 -7.10 13.21
C ASN A 239 6.62 -6.72 14.16
N THR A 240 7.57 -7.63 14.41
CA THR A 240 8.76 -7.37 15.23
C THR A 240 9.52 -6.16 14.71
N TYR A 241 9.77 -6.11 13.40
CA TYR A 241 10.46 -4.99 12.77
C TYR A 241 9.70 -3.68 12.97
N LYS A 242 8.40 -3.63 12.67
CA LYS A 242 7.60 -2.40 12.81
C LYS A 242 7.52 -1.94 14.27
N LEU A 243 7.17 -2.84 15.18
CA LEU A 243 7.04 -2.52 16.59
C LEU A 243 8.36 -2.02 17.17
N ARG A 244 9.51 -2.61 16.80
CA ARG A 244 10.82 -2.20 17.31
C ARG A 244 11.42 -0.98 16.62
N LYS A 245 11.31 -0.89 15.29
CA LYS A 245 12.04 0.11 14.48
C LYS A 245 11.21 1.32 14.09
N GLN A 246 9.89 1.19 14.03
CA GLN A 246 9.00 2.28 13.62
C GLN A 246 8.22 2.85 14.80
N LEU A 247 7.84 2.02 15.77
CA LEU A 247 6.96 2.41 16.88
C LEU A 247 7.65 2.47 18.24
N ASP A 248 8.88 1.96 18.35
CA ASP A 248 9.63 1.83 19.62
C ASP A 248 8.80 1.18 20.76
N ALA A 249 7.92 0.25 20.39
CA ALA A 249 6.93 -0.36 21.27
C ALA A 249 7.39 -1.70 21.86
N LEU A 250 8.64 -2.11 21.63
CA LEU A 250 9.22 -3.34 22.19
C LEU A 250 10.44 -3.02 23.04
N PRO A 251 10.66 -3.78 24.13
CA PRO A 251 11.86 -3.64 24.94
C PRO A 251 13.14 -3.79 24.12
N ARG A 252 14.12 -2.96 24.46
CA ARG A 252 15.50 -3.00 23.98
C ARG A 252 16.33 -3.84 24.96
N ALA A 253 17.48 -4.32 24.48
CA ALA A 253 18.37 -5.14 25.32
C ALA A 253 18.94 -4.39 26.55
N ALA A 254 18.88 -3.06 26.54
CA ALA A 254 19.32 -2.21 27.64
C ALA A 254 18.20 -1.93 28.67
N ASP A 255 16.94 -2.23 28.34
CA ASP A 255 15.81 -1.92 29.21
C ASP A 255 15.81 -2.89 30.39
N GLN A 256 15.68 -2.35 31.61
CA GLN A 256 15.57 -3.17 32.81
C GLN A 256 14.13 -3.67 32.97
N SER A 257 13.93 -4.77 33.70
CA SER A 257 12.60 -5.35 33.92
C SER A 257 11.56 -4.36 34.49
N LYS A 258 12.02 -3.37 35.27
CA LYS A 258 11.18 -2.28 35.82
C LYS A 258 10.68 -1.32 34.73
N ASP A 259 11.53 -1.01 33.75
CA ASP A 259 11.22 -0.07 32.65
C ASP A 259 10.18 -0.69 31.71
N VAL A 260 10.20 -2.02 31.57
CA VAL A 260 9.23 -2.79 30.79
C VAL A 260 7.87 -2.93 31.50
N ALA A 261 7.83 -2.84 32.83
CA ALA A 261 6.61 -2.98 33.61
C ALA A 261 5.80 -1.67 33.67
N GLU A 262 6.47 -0.51 33.71
CA GLU A 262 5.84 0.82 33.78
C GLU A 262 5.27 1.29 32.43
N ALA A 263 5.83 0.83 31.31
CA ALA A 263 5.27 1.11 29.98
C ALA A 263 3.92 0.42 29.69
N LYS A 264 3.35 -0.33 30.65
CA LYS A 264 2.10 -1.10 30.52
C LYS A 264 0.87 -0.47 31.20
N THR A 265 0.93 0.81 31.57
CA THR A 265 -0.23 1.58 32.06
C THR A 265 -0.54 2.75 31.15
#